data_AF-A0A1P8XD64-F1
#
_entry.id   AF-A0A1P8XD64-F1
#
_cell.length_a   1.000
_cell.length_b   1.000
_cell.length_c   1.000
_cell.angle_alpha   90.00
_cell.angle_beta   90.00
_cell.angle_gamma   90.00
#
_symmetry.space_group_name_H-M   'P 1'
#
loop_
_entity.id
_entity.type
_entity.pdbx_description
1 polymer ?
#
loop_
_entity_poly.entity_id
_entity_poly.type
_entity_poly.pdbx_seq_one_letter_code
_entity_poly.pdbx_strand_id
1 'polypeptide(L)'
;MFNKDVRQKAAKSIGRDDLSARDLRRFAGAKNAAVSSLAENMAPLGHKTVDTALRYQQSQDGRDAIVAGNLSANALAELAAQAEKETAKVKSSA
;
A
#
# COMPACT_ATOMS: atom_id res chain seq x y z
N MET A 1 10.76 27.45 -1.72
CA MET A 1 11.25 26.89 -0.44
C MET A 1 10.11 26.94 0.57
N PHE A 2 9.81 25.85 1.26
CA PHE A 2 8.76 25.81 2.29
C PHE A 2 9.19 26.67 3.48
N ASN A 3 8.34 27.59 3.98
CA ASN A 3 8.69 28.41 5.14
C ASN A 3 8.79 27.53 6.40
N LYS A 4 10.01 27.37 6.91
CA LYS A 4 10.32 26.49 8.05
C LYS A 4 9.61 26.94 9.31
N ASP A 5 9.58 28.24 9.57
CA ASP A 5 9.07 28.81 10.81
C ASP A 5 7.55 28.63 10.93
N VAL A 6 6.84 28.83 9.81
CA VAL A 6 5.39 28.61 9.74
C VAL A 6 5.06 27.14 10.01
N ARG A 7 5.79 26.22 9.37
CA ARG A 7 5.59 24.78 9.57
C ARG A 7 5.91 24.34 11.00
N GLN A 8 6.98 24.85 11.60
CA GLN A 8 7.36 24.51 12.97
C GLN A 8 6.32 25.01 13.99
N LYS A 9 5.79 26.22 13.81
CA LYS A 9 4.70 26.73 14.67
C LYS A 9 3.45 25.85 14.58
N ALA A 10 3.03 25.49 13.36
CA ALA A 10 1.88 24.62 13.15
C ALA A 10 2.12 23.18 13.67
N ALA A 11 3.33 22.64 13.49
CA ALA A 11 3.72 21.33 14.00
C ALA A 11 3.65 21.29 15.54
N LYS A 12 4.14 22.35 16.19
CA LYS A 12 4.09 22.48 17.65
C LYS A 12 2.66 22.60 18.19
N SER A 13 1.77 23.31 17.48
CA SER A 13 0.37 23.44 17.92
C SER A 13 -0.41 22.13 17.89
N ILE A 14 0.03 21.15 17.09
CA ILE A 14 -0.57 19.81 17.03
C ILE A 14 0.28 18.75 17.77
N GLY A 15 1.31 19.16 18.51
CA GLY A 15 2.18 18.26 19.28
C GLY A 15 3.09 17.35 18.43
N ARG A 16 3.38 17.72 17.17
CA ARG A 16 4.20 16.95 16.23
C ARG A 16 5.49 17.66 15.86
N ASP A 17 6.32 17.94 16.86
CA ASP A 17 7.60 18.66 16.66
C ASP A 17 8.58 17.92 15.72
N ASP A 18 8.38 16.61 15.54
CA ASP A 18 9.11 15.74 14.62
C ASP A 18 8.74 15.92 13.14
N LEU A 19 7.63 16.60 12.85
CA LEU A 19 7.12 16.74 11.50
C LEU A 19 8.16 17.44 10.61
N SER A 20 8.43 16.90 9.43
CA SER A 20 9.31 17.51 8.43
C SER A 20 8.56 17.84 7.14
N ALA A 21 9.15 18.69 6.30
CA ALA A 21 8.59 18.97 4.97
C ALA A 21 8.54 17.69 4.09
N ARG A 22 9.44 16.74 4.33
CA ARG A 22 9.44 15.44 3.65
C ARG A 22 8.22 14.61 4.05
N ASP A 23 7.78 14.68 5.30
CA ASP A 23 6.59 13.95 5.78
C ASP A 23 5.32 14.49 5.15
N LEU A 24 5.20 15.82 5.07
CA LEU A 24 4.10 16.47 4.36
C LEU A 24 4.06 16.05 2.88
N ARG A 25 5.23 15.96 2.22
CA ARG A 25 5.31 15.47 0.84
C ARG A 25 4.92 13.99 0.74
N ARG A 26 5.37 13.15 1.67
CA ARG A 26 4.99 11.73 1.73
C ARG A 26 3.47 11.57 1.91
N PHE A 27 2.88 12.35 2.81
CA PHE A 27 1.44 12.36 3.05
C PHE A 27 0.65 12.78 1.81
N ALA A 28 1.05 13.87 1.14
CA ALA A 28 0.41 14.31 -0.09
C ALA A 28 0.45 13.23 -1.18
N GLY A 29 1.59 12.56 -1.34
CA GLY A 29 1.72 11.48 -2.32
C GLY A 29 0.91 10.22 -2.00
N ALA A 30 0.77 9.86 -0.72
CA ALA A 30 -0.10 8.77 -0.28
C ALA A 30 -1.59 9.09 -0.50
N LYS A 31 -2.03 10.32 -0.20
CA LYS A 31 -3.43 10.72 -0.42
C LYS A 31 -3.80 10.82 -1.89
N ASN A 32 -2.91 11.35 -2.73
CA ASN A 32 -3.16 11.41 -4.16
C ASN A 32 -3.18 10.01 -4.81
N ALA A 33 -2.28 9.11 -4.38
CA ALA A 33 -2.26 7.72 -4.81
C ALA A 33 -3.58 6.95 -4.55
N ALA A 34 -4.41 7.42 -3.61
CA ALA A 34 -5.68 6.78 -3.27
C ALA A 34 -6.75 6.97 -4.36
N VAL A 35 -6.64 8.05 -5.13
CA VAL A 35 -7.68 8.50 -6.07
C VAL A 35 -7.17 8.66 -7.50
N SER A 36 -5.85 8.72 -7.70
CA SER A 36 -5.24 8.93 -9.01
C SER A 36 -4.56 7.66 -9.53
N SER A 37 -4.42 7.58 -10.86
CA SER A 37 -3.51 6.60 -11.46
C SER A 37 -2.05 6.90 -11.10
N LEU A 38 -1.17 5.93 -11.37
CA LEU A 38 0.26 6.04 -11.10
C LEU A 38 0.91 7.21 -11.88
N ALA A 39 0.56 7.38 -13.16
CA ALA A 39 1.07 8.46 -14.00
C ALA A 39 0.61 9.84 -13.49
N GLU A 40 -0.65 9.95 -13.09
CA GLU A 40 -1.22 11.16 -12.50
C GLU A 40 -0.61 11.48 -11.12
N ASN A 41 -0.16 10.47 -10.37
CA ASN A 41 0.54 10.68 -9.11
C ASN A 41 1.99 11.16 -9.29
N MET A 42 2.63 10.80 -10.40
CA MET A 42 4.02 11.18 -10.67
C MET A 42 4.17 12.66 -10.99
N ALA A 43 3.24 13.25 -11.75
CA ALA A 43 3.36 14.62 -12.24
C ALA A 43 3.38 15.70 -11.11
N PRO A 44 2.45 15.70 -10.13
CA PRO A 44 2.44 16.70 -9.05
C PRO A 44 3.66 16.60 -8.12
N LEU A 45 4.18 15.38 -7.94
CA LEU A 45 5.33 15.10 -7.09
C LEU A 45 6.66 15.14 -7.85
N GLY A 46 6.66 15.42 -9.15
CA GLY A 46 7.88 15.49 -9.97
C GLY A 46 8.74 14.22 -9.92
N HIS A 47 8.13 13.05 -9.77
CA HIS A 47 8.86 11.78 -9.74
C HIS A 47 9.29 11.40 -11.16
N LYS A 48 10.60 11.22 -11.35
CA LYS A 48 11.17 10.79 -12.63
C LYS A 48 11.06 9.28 -12.87
N THR A 49 10.93 8.51 -11.79
CA THR A 49 10.88 7.05 -11.84
C THR A 49 9.57 6.55 -11.26
N VAL A 50 9.05 5.51 -11.91
CA VAL A 50 7.82 4.82 -11.53
C VAL A 50 7.97 4.17 -10.14
N ASP A 51 9.16 3.63 -9.85
CA ASP A 51 9.48 3.06 -8.52
C ASP A 51 9.22 4.03 -7.37
N THR A 52 9.55 5.30 -7.53
CA THR A 52 9.37 6.28 -6.45
C THR A 52 7.89 6.53 -6.17
N ALA A 53 7.04 6.54 -7.21
CA ALA A 53 5.60 6.76 -7.07
C ALA A 53 4.85 5.50 -6.57
N LEU A 54 5.33 4.31 -6.94
CA LEU A 54 4.77 3.02 -6.51
C LEU A 54 4.77 2.84 -4.98
N ARG A 55 5.77 3.40 -4.29
CA ARG A 55 5.88 3.30 -2.82
C ARG A 55 4.66 3.87 -2.09
N TYR A 56 3.92 4.81 -2.69
CA TYR A 56 2.72 5.37 -2.09
C TYR A 56 1.49 4.46 -2.21
N GLN A 57 1.44 3.57 -3.20
CA GLN A 57 0.30 2.68 -3.45
C GLN A 57 0.12 1.64 -2.34
N GLN A 58 1.22 1.27 -1.68
CA GLN A 58 1.27 0.29 -0.60
C GLN A 58 0.69 0.84 0.72
N SER A 59 0.73 2.17 0.88
CA SER A 59 0.34 2.85 2.11
C SER A 59 -1.16 3.10 2.23
N GLN A 60 -2.00 2.52 1.36
CA GLN A 60 -3.44 2.66 1.46
C GLN A 60 -3.98 1.83 2.63
N ASP A 61 -4.67 2.49 3.54
CA ASP A 61 -5.32 1.84 4.68
C ASP A 61 -6.21 0.69 4.19
N GLY A 62 -6.06 -0.48 4.82
CA GLY A 62 -6.83 -1.68 4.50
C GLY A 62 -6.32 -2.51 3.32
N ARG A 63 -5.30 -2.07 2.58
CA ARG A 63 -4.71 -2.88 1.49
C ARG A 63 -4.10 -4.17 2.02
N ASP A 64 -3.45 -4.12 3.19
CA ASP A 64 -2.87 -5.29 3.86
C ASP A 64 -3.94 -6.32 4.24
N ALA A 65 -5.10 -5.88 4.73
CA ALA A 65 -6.21 -6.76 5.08
C ALA A 65 -6.77 -7.47 3.83
N ILE A 66 -6.87 -6.77 2.70
CA ILE A 66 -7.28 -7.35 1.41
C ILE A 66 -6.25 -8.38 0.95
N VAL A 67 -4.96 -8.05 1.02
CA VAL A 67 -3.87 -8.97 0.63
C VAL A 67 -3.90 -10.22 1.50
N ALA A 68 -4.03 -10.08 2.82
CA ALA A 68 -4.13 -11.21 3.74
C ALA A 68 -5.38 -12.07 3.48
N GLY A 69 -6.52 -11.45 3.18
CA GLY A 69 -7.76 -12.15 2.80
C GLY A 69 -7.59 -12.96 1.52
N ASN A 70 -7.02 -12.37 0.47
CA ASN A 70 -6.76 -13.05 -0.80
C ASN A 70 -5.76 -14.20 -0.64
N LEU A 71 -4.71 -14.00 0.17
CA LEU A 71 -3.72 -15.03 0.45
C LEU A 71 -4.36 -16.22 1.19
N SER A 72 -5.23 -15.94 2.15
CA SER A 72 -5.98 -16.97 2.89
C SER A 72 -6.93 -17.74 1.96
N ALA A 73 -7.63 -17.05 1.06
CA ALA A 73 -8.52 -17.67 0.09
C ALA A 73 -7.76 -18.61 -0.88
N ASN A 74 -6.59 -18.17 -1.37
CA ASN A 74 -5.75 -18.99 -2.24
C ASN A 74 -5.26 -20.26 -1.52
N ALA A 75 -4.81 -20.14 -0.27
CA ALA A 75 -4.37 -21.29 0.51
C ALA A 75 -5.49 -22.32 0.72
N LEU A 76 -6.73 -21.86 0.99
CA LEU A 76 -7.89 -22.74 1.09
C LEU A 76 -8.21 -23.45 -0.23
N ALA A 77 -8.11 -22.73 -1.35
CA ALA A 77 -8.33 -23.30 -2.68
C ALA A 77 -7.29 -24.38 -3.02
N GLU A 78 -6.02 -24.17 -2.66
CA GLU A 78 -4.96 -25.16 -2.86
C GLU A 78 -5.19 -26.43 -2.02
N LEU A 79 -5.62 -26.29 -0.77
CA LEU A 79 -5.95 -27.43 0.10
C LEU A 79 -7.13 -28.24 -0.46
N ALA A 80 -8.18 -27.57 -0.95
CA ALA A 80 -9.32 -28.24 -1.57
C ALA A 80 -8.89 -29.03 -2.82
N ALA A 81 -8.06 -28.43 -3.68
CA ALA A 81 -7.52 -29.10 -4.86
C ALA A 81 -6.62 -30.31 -4.52
N GLN A 82 -5.92 -30.28 -3.38
CA GLN A 82 -5.12 -31.42 -2.91
C GLN A 82 -6.02 -32.56 -2.41
N ALA A 83 -7.07 -32.25 -1.65
CA ALA A 83 -8.04 -33.24 -1.18
C ALA A 83 -8.76 -33.95 -2.35
N GLU A 84 -9.13 -33.22 -3.40
CA GLU A 84 -9.70 -33.80 -4.61
C GLU A 84 -8.72 -34.76 -5.32
N LYS A 85 -7.43 -34.39 -5.41
CA LYS A 85 -6.39 -35.28 -5.98
C LYS A 85 -6.19 -36.54 -5.15
N GLU A 86 -6.21 -36.43 -3.82
CA GLU A 86 -6.07 -37.58 -2.92
C GLU A 86 -7.25 -38.54 -3.03
N THR A 87 -8.47 -38.02 -3.05
CA THR A 87 -9.67 -38.87 -3.23
C THR A 87 -9.71 -39.56 -4.60
N ALA A 88 -9.25 -38.90 -5.66
CA ALA A 88 -9.12 -39.49 -6.99
C ALA A 88 -8.09 -40.64 -7.02
N LYS A 89 -6.96 -40.48 -6.31
CA LYS A 89 -5.92 -41.52 -6.18
C LYS A 89 -6.42 -42.76 -5.42
N VAL A 90 -7.21 -42.56 -4.36
CA VAL A 90 -7.81 -43.67 -3.59
C VAL A 90 -8.81 -44.45 -4.45
N LYS A 91 -9.61 -43.78 -5.28
CA LYS A 91 -10.56 -44.45 -6.18
C LYS A 91 -9.92 -45.20 -7.35
N SER A 92 -8.70 -44.83 -7.77
CA SER A 92 -8.00 -45.53 -8.87
C SER A 92 -7.18 -46.73 -8.40
N SER A 93 -7.10 -46.98 -7.09
CA SER A 93 -6.34 -48.07 -6.47
C SER A 93 -7.21 -49.13 -5.80
N ALA A 94 -8.54 -48.96 -5.88
CA ALA A 94 -9.56 -49.95 -5.55
C ALA A 94 -10.16 -50.52 -6.83
#